data_AF-A0A1C4VMF4-F1
#
_entry.id   AF-A0A1C4VMF4-F1
#
_cell.length_a   1.000
_cell.length_b   1.000
_cell.length_c   1.000
_cell.angle_alpha   90.00
_cell.angle_beta   90.00
_cell.angle_gamma   90.00
#
_symmetry.space_group_name_H-M   'P 1'
#
loop_
_entity.id
_entity.type
_entity.pdbx_description
1 polymer ?
#
loop_
_entity_poly.entity_id
_entity_poly.type
_entity_poly.pdbx_seq_one_letter_code
_entity_poly.pdbx_strand_id
1 'polypeptide(L)'
;MTVFRIGEAAELLGVSADTVRRWIDAGRLPASRDEHGHRVLDGADVAAFVRAPGHPELSSARNRLRGIVTAVVKDTVMAQVDIQAGPFRVVSLMSREAVDDLDLQVGSVAVAVIKSTTVVVERAPTAPRGRTGP
;
A
#
# COMPACT_ATOMS: atom_id res chain seq x y z
N MET A 1 3.41 30.94 11.83
CA MET A 1 2.82 29.59 11.70
C MET A 1 2.94 29.18 10.25
N THR A 2 3.53 28.02 9.98
CA THR A 2 3.60 27.50 8.62
C THR A 2 2.25 26.89 8.27
N VAL A 3 1.62 27.37 7.22
CA VAL A 3 0.34 26.86 6.74
C VAL A 3 0.53 26.15 5.41
N PHE A 4 -0.15 25.03 5.23
CA PHE A 4 -0.11 24.23 4.01
C PHE A 4 -1.49 24.22 3.36
N ARG A 5 -1.54 24.38 2.04
CA ARG A 5 -2.72 23.97 1.28
C ARG A 5 -2.83 22.46 1.29
N ILE A 6 -4.04 21.97 1.02
CA ILE A 6 -4.31 20.52 0.96
C ILE A 6 -3.32 19.79 0.01
N GLY A 7 -2.97 20.40 -1.13
CA GLY A 7 -2.02 19.82 -2.09
C GLY A 7 -0.61 19.67 -1.50
N GLU A 8 -0.09 20.73 -0.87
CA GLU A 8 1.24 20.73 -0.25
C GLU A 8 1.31 19.74 0.92
N ALA A 9 0.27 19.70 1.75
CA ALA A 9 0.18 18.70 2.81
C ALA A 9 0.09 17.27 2.25
N ALA A 10 -0.62 17.06 1.14
CA ALA A 10 -0.70 15.75 0.50
C ALA A 10 0.67 15.28 -0.03
N GLU A 11 1.47 16.19 -0.59
CA GLU A 11 2.84 15.90 -1.02
C GLU A 11 3.74 15.57 0.18
N LEU A 12 3.71 16.38 1.24
CA LEU A 12 4.48 16.16 2.46
C LEU A 12 4.13 14.83 3.15
N LEU A 13 2.85 14.43 3.09
CA LEU A 13 2.33 13.22 3.70
C LEU A 13 2.39 12.00 2.75
N GLY A 14 2.76 12.17 1.48
CA GLY A 14 2.83 11.08 0.51
C GLY A 14 1.48 10.44 0.16
N VAL A 15 0.37 11.19 0.22
CA VAL A 15 -1.00 10.75 -0.11
C VAL A 15 -1.66 11.62 -1.17
N SER A 16 -2.88 11.26 -1.61
CA SER A 16 -3.66 12.12 -2.50
C SER A 16 -4.34 13.26 -1.73
N ALA A 17 -4.55 14.40 -2.40
CA ALA A 17 -5.33 15.50 -1.85
C ALA A 17 -6.75 15.09 -1.38
N ASP A 18 -7.37 14.11 -2.04
CA ASP A 18 -8.69 13.58 -1.64
C ASP A 18 -8.64 12.76 -0.35
N THR A 19 -7.49 12.15 -0.05
CA THR A 19 -7.27 11.44 1.22
C THR A 19 -7.16 12.44 2.37
N VAL A 20 -6.42 13.53 2.15
CA VAL A 20 -6.33 14.64 3.10
C VAL A 20 -7.70 15.29 3.32
N ARG A 21 -8.48 15.54 2.25
CA ARG A 21 -9.88 16.02 2.37
C ARG A 21 -10.73 15.09 3.21
N ARG A 22 -10.67 13.78 2.97
CA ARG A 22 -11.41 12.79 3.76
C ARG A 22 -11.03 12.81 5.25
N TRP A 23 -9.77 13.02 5.60
CA TRP A 23 -9.38 13.13 7.00
C TRP A 23 -9.89 14.41 7.67
N ILE A 24 -9.93 15.52 6.92
CA ILE A 24 -10.54 16.76 7.36
C ILE A 24 -12.04 16.57 7.57
N ASP A 25 -12.73 16.01 6.58
CA ASP A 25 -14.18 15.81 6.63
C ASP A 25 -14.59 14.80 7.71
N ALA A 26 -13.72 13.84 8.03
CA ALA A 26 -13.87 12.90 9.14
C ALA A 26 -13.45 13.48 10.51
N GLY A 27 -13.04 14.75 10.58
CA GLY A 27 -12.62 15.43 11.80
C GLY A 27 -11.30 14.94 12.39
N ARG A 28 -10.50 14.19 11.62
CA ARG A 28 -9.22 13.60 12.09
C ARG A 28 -8.03 14.53 11.90
N LEU A 29 -8.09 15.42 10.91
CA LEU A 29 -7.05 16.42 10.65
C LEU A 29 -7.70 17.82 10.68
N PRO A 30 -7.37 18.68 11.67
CA PRO A 30 -7.90 20.04 11.73
C PRO A 30 -7.54 20.85 10.49
N ALA A 31 -8.50 21.60 9.96
CA ALA A 31 -8.28 22.54 8.87
C ALA A 31 -9.06 23.84 9.13
N SER A 32 -8.46 24.96 8.79
CA SER A 32 -9.09 26.28 8.82
C SER A 32 -9.31 26.80 7.40
N ARG A 33 -9.96 27.97 7.28
CA ARG A 33 -10.06 28.69 6.01
C ARG A 33 -9.14 29.90 6.06
N ASP A 34 -8.41 30.15 4.99
CA ASP A 34 -7.67 31.40 4.82
C ASP A 34 -8.60 32.58 4.51
N GLU A 35 -8.03 33.79 4.41
CA GLU A 35 -8.74 35.03 4.10
C GLU A 35 -9.47 34.99 2.75
N HIS A 36 -9.06 34.09 1.85
CA HIS A 36 -9.64 33.88 0.52
C HIS A 36 -10.63 32.70 0.49
N GLY A 37 -10.92 32.09 1.65
CA GLY A 37 -11.87 31.00 1.82
C GLY A 37 -11.34 29.61 1.47
N HIS A 38 -10.06 29.46 1.15
CA HIS A 38 -9.44 28.17 0.85
C HIS A 38 -9.14 27.39 2.13
N ARG A 39 -9.33 26.06 2.09
CA ARG A 39 -8.98 25.19 3.21
C ARG A 39 -7.45 25.11 3.34
N VAL A 40 -6.95 25.44 4.52
CA VAL A 40 -5.54 25.40 4.89
C VAL A 40 -5.34 24.61 6.18
N LEU A 41 -4.15 24.06 6.34
CA LEU A 41 -3.74 23.17 7.41
C LEU A 41 -2.59 23.83 8.18
N ASP A 42 -2.66 23.86 9.51
CA ASP A 42 -1.52 24.31 10.30
C ASP A 42 -0.44 23.23 10.32
N GLY A 43 0.82 23.60 10.11
CA GLY A 43 1.94 22.67 10.14
C GLY A 43 2.10 21.96 11.48
N ALA A 44 1.74 22.59 12.60
CA ALA A 44 1.75 21.95 13.91
C ALA A 44 0.69 20.84 14.01
N ASP A 45 -0.50 21.07 13.45
CA ASP A 45 -1.59 20.08 13.40
C ASP A 45 -1.23 18.92 12.46
N VAL A 46 -0.64 19.21 11.30
CA VAL A 46 -0.13 18.17 10.38
C VAL A 46 0.95 17.32 11.06
N ALA A 47 1.89 17.96 11.77
CA ALA A 47 2.95 17.24 12.47
C ALA A 47 2.41 16.43 13.67
N ALA A 48 1.42 16.95 14.40
CA ALA A 48 0.76 16.23 15.49
C ALA A 48 -0.03 15.02 14.95
N PHE A 49 -0.72 15.19 13.82
CA PHE A 49 -1.46 14.13 13.14
C PHE A 49 -0.55 12.97 12.73
N VAL A 50 0.63 13.24 12.17
CA VAL A 50 1.63 12.21 11.82
C VAL A 50 2.17 11.45 13.03
N ARG A 51 2.33 12.12 14.17
CA ARG A 51 2.82 11.48 15.41
C ARG A 51 1.76 10.69 16.16
N ALA A 52 0.49 10.84 15.82
CA ALA A 52 -0.61 10.18 16.53
C ALA A 52 -0.63 8.67 16.23
N PRO A 53 -0.68 7.79 17.25
CA PRO A 53 -0.83 6.35 17.04
C PRO A 53 -2.18 6.04 16.37
N GLY A 54 -2.17 5.18 15.35
CA GLY A 54 -3.37 4.84 14.58
C GLY A 54 -3.69 5.80 13.44
N HIS A 55 -2.75 6.68 13.04
CA HIS A 55 -2.86 7.37 11.76
C HIS A 55 -3.12 6.32 10.67
N PRO A 56 -4.17 6.49 9.82
CA PRO A 56 -4.46 5.56 8.72
C PRO A 56 -3.16 5.35 7.96
N GLU A 57 -2.69 4.10 7.92
CA GLU A 57 -1.45 3.77 7.24
C GLU A 57 -1.43 4.52 5.92
N LEU A 58 -0.40 5.34 5.72
CA LEU A 58 -0.06 5.93 4.43
C LEU A 58 0.28 4.74 3.53
N SER A 59 -0.76 4.02 3.11
CA SER A 59 -0.62 2.79 2.37
C SER A 59 -0.30 3.23 0.96
N SER A 60 1.00 3.36 0.73
CA SER A 60 1.59 3.44 -0.60
C SER A 60 1.28 2.18 -1.41
N ALA A 61 0.45 1.24 -0.94
CA ALA A 61 0.10 0.05 -1.69
C ALA A 61 -0.91 0.34 -2.79
N ARG A 62 -0.42 0.98 -3.85
CA ARG A 62 -1.15 1.24 -5.09
C ARG A 62 -1.47 -0.06 -5.84
N ASN A 63 -0.67 -1.09 -5.62
CA ASN A 63 -0.83 -2.39 -6.26
C ASN A 63 -1.60 -3.33 -5.33
N ARG A 64 -2.91 -3.36 -5.50
CA ARG A 64 -3.81 -4.33 -4.88
C ARG A 64 -4.19 -5.38 -5.91
N LEU A 65 -3.67 -6.58 -5.75
CA LEU A 65 -3.89 -7.69 -6.67
C LEU A 65 -4.83 -8.68 -6.01
N ARG A 66 -6.10 -8.68 -6.44
CA ARG A 66 -7.08 -9.66 -5.97
C ARG A 66 -6.85 -10.99 -6.67
N GLY A 67 -6.82 -12.06 -5.90
CA GLY A 67 -6.52 -13.40 -6.40
C GLY A 67 -7.04 -14.49 -5.49
N ILE A 68 -6.69 -15.72 -5.84
CA ILE A 68 -7.00 -16.92 -5.06
C ILE A 68 -5.70 -17.49 -4.47
N VAL A 69 -5.74 -17.90 -3.21
CA VAL A 69 -4.61 -18.56 -2.56
C VAL A 69 -4.46 -19.96 -3.16
N THR A 70 -3.28 -20.26 -3.70
CA THR A 70 -2.97 -21.53 -4.35
C THR A 70 -2.07 -22.43 -3.52
N ALA A 71 -1.29 -21.86 -2.60
CA ALA A 71 -0.49 -22.62 -1.65
C ALA A 71 -0.25 -21.83 -0.35
N VAL A 72 -0.14 -22.56 0.75
CA VAL A 72 0.24 -22.03 2.07
C VAL A 72 1.25 -22.99 2.68
N VAL A 73 2.44 -22.50 2.99
CA VAL A 73 3.50 -23.26 3.68
C VAL A 73 3.80 -22.55 4.98
N LYS A 74 3.55 -23.21 6.11
CA LYS A 74 3.81 -22.68 7.46
C LYS A 74 5.02 -23.39 8.06
N ASP A 75 5.98 -22.61 8.53
CA ASP A 75 7.04 -23.08 9.42
C ASP A 75 6.66 -22.74 10.87
N THR A 76 7.65 -22.66 11.77
CA THR A 76 7.45 -22.40 13.19
C THR A 76 7.02 -20.95 13.45
N VAL A 77 7.64 -19.98 12.77
CA VAL A 77 7.39 -18.54 12.97
C VAL A 77 6.90 -17.85 11.70
N MET A 78 7.36 -18.32 10.54
CA MET A 78 7.09 -17.71 9.23
C MET A 78 6.16 -18.58 8.40
N ALA A 79 5.51 -17.97 7.43
CA ALA A 79 4.71 -18.64 6.43
C ALA A 79 4.90 -17.99 5.05
N GLN A 80 4.82 -18.82 4.02
CA GLN A 80 4.71 -18.43 2.63
C GLN A 80 3.27 -18.63 2.15
N VAL A 81 2.73 -17.63 1.46
CA VAL A 81 1.42 -17.69 0.82
C VAL A 81 1.57 -17.33 -0.65
N ASP A 82 1.10 -18.23 -1.51
CA ASP A 82 1.07 -18.03 -2.95
C ASP A 82 -0.33 -17.63 -3.41
N ILE A 83 -0.43 -16.57 -4.19
CA ILE A 83 -1.68 -16.02 -4.70
C ILE A 83 -1.63 -15.95 -6.23
N GLN A 84 -2.60 -16.56 -6.90
CA GLN A 84 -2.84 -16.36 -8.33
C GLN A 84 -3.78 -15.16 -8.53
N ALA A 85 -3.27 -14.07 -9.08
CA ALA A 85 -4.02 -12.84 -9.34
C ALA A 85 -4.02 -12.52 -10.84
N GLY A 86 -5.06 -12.99 -11.55
CA GLY A 86 -5.13 -12.89 -13.01
C GLY A 86 -3.96 -13.66 -13.67
N PRO A 87 -3.16 -13.05 -14.55
CA PRO A 87 -2.01 -13.71 -15.18
C PRO A 87 -0.76 -13.76 -14.27
N PHE A 88 -0.80 -13.14 -13.09
CA PHE A 88 0.36 -12.98 -12.22
C PHE A 88 0.31 -13.95 -11.03
N ARG A 89 1.46 -14.53 -10.68
CA ARG A 89 1.68 -15.23 -9.41
C ARG A 89 2.37 -14.30 -8.44
N VAL A 90 1.77 -14.10 -7.27
CA VAL A 90 2.31 -13.27 -6.18
C VAL A 90 2.68 -14.20 -5.02
N VAL A 91 3.89 -14.03 -4.48
CA VAL A 91 4.36 -14.76 -3.30
C VAL A 91 4.53 -13.77 -2.16
N SER A 92 3.91 -14.06 -1.02
CA SER A 92 4.02 -13.27 0.21
C SER A 92 4.66 -14.09 1.31
N LEU A 93 5.64 -13.49 1.99
CA LEU A 93 6.19 -14.01 3.23
C LEU A 93 5.60 -13.19 4.38
N MET A 94 5.01 -13.86 5.35
CA MET A 94 4.39 -13.25 6.52
C MET A 94 4.56 -14.16 7.75
N SER A 95 4.16 -13.71 8.94
CA SER A 95 4.24 -14.58 10.11
C SER A 95 3.22 -15.70 10.04
N ARG A 96 3.48 -16.79 10.75
CA ARG A 96 2.54 -17.90 10.88
C ARG A 96 1.22 -17.42 11.48
N GLU A 97 1.28 -16.62 12.55
CA GLU A 97 0.08 -16.08 13.21
C GLU A 97 -0.75 -15.25 12.25
N ALA A 98 -0.13 -14.45 11.38
CA ALA A 98 -0.86 -13.64 10.42
C ALA A 98 -1.66 -14.48 9.40
N VAL A 99 -1.16 -15.67 9.02
CA VAL A 99 -1.90 -16.59 8.16
C VAL A 99 -3.08 -17.22 8.90
N ASP A 100 -2.90 -17.53 10.18
CA ASP A 100 -3.95 -18.09 11.04
C ASP A 100 -5.04 -17.05 11.34
N ASP A 101 -4.67 -15.82 11.71
CA ASP A 101 -5.58 -14.71 12.02
C ASP A 101 -6.41 -14.28 10.81
N LEU A 102 -5.84 -14.35 9.62
CA LEU A 102 -6.52 -14.04 8.36
C LEU A 102 -7.28 -15.24 7.78
N ASP A 103 -7.23 -16.40 8.45
CA ASP A 103 -7.81 -17.68 8.01
C ASP A 103 -7.47 -18.03 6.54
N LEU A 104 -6.20 -17.82 6.16
CA LEU A 104 -5.75 -18.05 4.79
C LEU A 104 -5.54 -19.54 4.55
N GLN A 105 -6.38 -20.09 3.67
CA GLN A 105 -6.35 -21.48 3.23
C GLN A 105 -6.27 -21.56 1.70
N VAL A 106 -5.81 -22.69 1.15
CA VAL A 106 -5.88 -22.91 -0.31
C VAL A 106 -7.34 -22.82 -0.76
N GLY A 107 -7.60 -22.00 -1.78
CA GLY A 107 -8.95 -21.68 -2.28
C GLY A 107 -9.54 -20.38 -1.74
N SER A 108 -8.93 -19.77 -0.72
CA SER A 108 -9.39 -18.49 -0.16
C SER A 108 -9.19 -17.35 -1.15
N VAL A 109 -10.12 -16.39 -1.18
CA VAL A 109 -9.91 -15.13 -1.91
C VAL A 109 -9.06 -14.20 -1.05
N ALA A 110 -7.96 -13.71 -1.60
CA ALA A 110 -7.07 -12.78 -0.94
C ALA A 110 -6.78 -11.55 -1.82
N VAL A 111 -6.38 -10.46 -1.18
CA VAL A 111 -5.89 -9.26 -1.88
C VAL A 111 -4.44 -9.06 -1.45
N ALA A 112 -3.50 -9.27 -2.37
CA ALA A 112 -2.11 -8.93 -2.12
C ALA A 112 -1.94 -7.41 -2.17
N VAL A 113 -1.42 -6.84 -1.09
CA VAL A 113 -1.23 -5.39 -0.91
C VAL A 113 0.27 -5.13 -0.92
N ILE A 114 0.80 -4.62 -2.04
CA ILE A 114 2.25 -4.42 -2.22
C ILE A 114 2.59 -2.97 -1.88
N LYS A 115 3.26 -2.72 -0.75
CA LYS A 115 3.79 -1.37 -0.42
C LYS A 115 4.84 -0.97 -1.47
N SER A 116 4.71 0.22 -2.06
CA SER A 116 5.43 0.67 -3.27
C SER A 116 6.95 0.90 -3.12
N THR A 117 7.59 0.37 -2.09
CA THR A 117 9.03 0.58 -1.82
C THR A 117 9.92 -0.55 -2.35
N THR A 118 9.35 -1.63 -2.91
CA THR A 118 10.14 -2.77 -3.38
C THR A 118 9.58 -3.30 -4.71
N VAL A 119 10.37 -3.19 -5.78
CA VAL A 119 10.09 -3.73 -7.11
C VAL A 119 11.26 -4.64 -7.49
N VAL A 120 10.97 -5.90 -7.78
CA VAL A 120 11.95 -6.85 -8.34
C VAL A 120 11.75 -6.87 -9.85
N VAL A 121 12.80 -6.56 -10.61
CA VAL A 121 12.80 -6.58 -12.08
C VAL A 121 13.66 -7.76 -12.52
N GLU A 122 13.06 -8.67 -13.29
CA GLU A 122 13.77 -9.80 -13.90
C GLU A 122 13.97 -9.57 -15.40
N ARG A 123 15.04 -10.14 -15.96
CA ARG A 123 15.30 -10.09 -17.41
C ARG A 123 14.32 -11.03 -18.11
N ALA A 124 13.56 -10.50 -19.08
CA ALA A 124 12.71 -11.34 -19.93
C ALA A 124 13.53 -12.46 -20.59
N PRO A 125 13.04 -13.72 -20.60
CA PRO A 125 13.75 -14.81 -21.25
C PRO A 125 14.00 -14.43 -22.71
N THR A 126 15.27 -14.44 -23.11
CA THR A 126 15.63 -14.20 -24.51
C THR A 126 15.27 -15.48 -25.24
N ALA A 127 14.30 -15.41 -26.16
CA ALA A 127 13.98 -16.54 -27.02
C ALA A 127 15.29 -17.02 -27.69
N PRO A 128 15.56 -18.34 -27.72
CA PRO A 128 16.78 -18.84 -28.33
C PRO A 128 16.81 -18.39 -29.79
N ARG A 129 17.83 -17.60 -30.16
CA ARG A 129 18.09 -17.28 -31.56
C ARG A 129 18.30 -18.62 -32.26
N GLY A 130 17.38 -18.96 -33.15
CA GLY A 130 17.46 -20.18 -33.93
C GLY A 130 18.85 -20.28 -34.56
N ARG A 131 19.55 -21.37 -34.26
CA ARG A 131 20.68 -21.81 -35.07
C ARG A 131 20.10 -22.22 -36.42
N THR A 132 20.02 -21.29 -37.35
CA THR A 132 20.07 -21.64 -38.76
C THR A 132 21.45 -22.20 -39.04
N GLY A 133 21.50 -23.44 -39.49
CA GLY A 133 22.67 -23.98 -40.15
C GLY A 133 22.32 -25.33 -40.77
N PRO A 134 23.22 -25.87 -41.60
CA PRO A 134 24.21 -25.19 -42.43
C PRO A 134 23.64 -24.72 -43.78
#